data_AF-A0A7C6TG67-F1
#
_entry.id   AF-A0A7C6TG67-F1
#
_cell.length_a   1.000
_cell.length_b   1.000
_cell.length_c   1.000
_cell.angle_alpha   90.00
_cell.angle_beta   90.00
_cell.angle_gamma   90.00
#
_symmetry.space_group_name_H-M   'P 1'
#
loop_
_entity.id
_entity.type
_entity.pdbx_description
1 polymer ?
#
loop_
_entity_poly.entity_id
_entity_poly.type
_entity_poly.pdbx_seq_one_letter_code
_entity_poly.pdbx_strand_id
1 'polypeptide(L)'
;MLDRIIQRIVRIIRLDTAVYREIQHDPRALGEAALVVAVASLLAALGAGLGAPRFLGGFAVEFLAGVLLYWLLWSAITMLVGTRAFGSHATFAEVARPLGYANGSRALGILSIVGCIFGPLVGLAAWVLSLVIGVIAVREAMELTTERAIVTAMVGWVVVVLARILLAVAL
;
A
#
# COMPACT_ATOMS: atom_id res chain seq x y z
N MET A 1 14.65 14.37 6.59
CA MET A 1 13.99 13.09 6.23
C MET A 1 12.54 13.34 5.82
N LEU A 2 11.74 13.96 6.69
CA LEU A 2 10.34 14.28 6.40
C LEU A 2 10.15 15.15 5.14
N ASP A 3 11.01 16.15 4.91
CA ASP A 3 10.93 17.01 3.72
C ASP A 3 11.02 16.21 2.41
N ARG A 4 11.89 15.20 2.37
CA ARG A 4 12.06 14.33 1.20
C ARG A 4 10.83 13.44 0.98
N ILE A 5 10.27 12.90 2.07
CA ILE A 5 9.03 12.12 2.02
C ILE A 5 7.91 12.97 1.46
N ILE A 6 7.75 14.20 1.96
CA ILE A 6 6.71 15.14 1.51
C ILE A 6 6.92 15.48 0.04
N GLN A 7 8.14 15.81 -0.39
CA GLN A 7 8.44 16.08 -1.80
C GLN A 7 8.08 14.90 -2.71
N ARG A 8 8.41 13.67 -2.30
CA ARG A 8 8.05 12.45 -3.02
C ARG A 8 6.54 12.25 -3.11
N ILE A 9 5.82 12.42 -2.00
CA ILE A 9 4.35 12.31 -1.96
C ILE A 9 3.70 13.38 -2.86
N VAL A 10 4.16 14.63 -2.82
CA VAL A 10 3.64 15.70 -3.67
C VAL A 10 3.82 15.36 -5.15
N ARG A 11 4.97 14.78 -5.52
CA ARG A 11 5.23 14.34 -6.90
C ARG A 11 4.34 13.16 -7.31
N ILE A 12 4.11 12.19 -6.41
CA ILE A 12 3.16 11.10 -6.61
C ILE A 12 1.74 11.65 -6.86
N ILE A 13 1.29 12.62 -6.07
CA ILE A 13 -0.03 13.27 -6.23
C ILE A 13 -0.12 14.02 -7.57
N ARG A 14 0.99 14.62 -8.02
CA ARG A 14 1.11 15.27 -9.34
C ARG A 14 1.24 14.28 -10.50
N LEU A 15 1.12 12.98 -10.25
CA LEU A 15 1.26 11.90 -11.24
C LEU A 15 2.62 11.90 -11.96
N ASP A 16 3.67 12.41 -11.29
CA ASP A 16 5.03 12.32 -11.79
C ASP A 16 5.53 10.88 -11.62
N THR A 17 5.64 10.15 -12.72
CA THR A 17 6.05 8.75 -12.72
C THR A 17 7.54 8.55 -12.44
N ALA A 18 8.38 9.57 -12.67
CA ALA A 18 9.83 9.47 -12.46
C ALA A 18 10.18 9.25 -10.98
N VAL A 19 9.33 9.73 -10.07
CA VAL A 19 9.53 9.58 -8.62
C VAL A 19 9.59 8.12 -8.18
N TYR A 20 8.87 7.21 -8.86
CA TYR A 20 8.86 5.79 -8.49
C TYR A 20 10.22 5.13 -8.77
N ARG A 21 10.86 5.46 -9.89
CA ARG A 21 12.22 4.99 -10.20
C ARG A 21 13.25 5.59 -9.25
N GLU A 22 13.12 6.86 -8.88
CA GLU A 22 14.00 7.48 -7.88
C GLU A 22 13.88 6.80 -6.52
N ILE A 23 12.66 6.47 -6.09
CA ILE A 23 12.39 5.73 -4.84
C ILE A 23 12.94 4.31 -4.92
N GLN A 24 12.77 3.64 -6.06
CA GLN A 24 13.30 2.30 -6.30
C GLN A 24 14.83 2.27 -6.14
N HIS A 25 15.55 3.24 -6.74
CA HIS A 25 17.01 3.27 -6.74
C HIS A 25 17.63 3.82 -5.44
N ASP A 26 16.86 4.45 -4.56
CA ASP A 26 17.35 4.98 -3.28
C ASP A 26 17.21 3.94 -2.15
N PRO A 27 18.31 3.37 -1.62
CA PRO A 27 18.25 2.41 -0.53
C PRO A 27 17.66 2.97 0.76
N ARG A 28 17.79 4.29 0.99
CA ARG A 28 17.25 4.96 2.19
C ARG A 28 15.73 5.08 2.13
N ALA A 29 15.14 4.98 0.93
CA ALA A 29 13.70 5.06 0.74
C ALA A 29 12.94 3.91 1.42
N LEU A 30 13.60 2.81 1.79
CA LEU A 30 12.94 1.70 2.49
C LEU A 30 12.52 2.12 3.90
N GLY A 31 13.38 2.84 4.62
CA GLY A 31 13.04 3.38 5.94
C GLY A 31 11.99 4.49 5.87
N GLU A 32 12.04 5.29 4.81
CA GLU A 32 11.02 6.30 4.53
C GLU A 32 9.65 5.67 4.22
N ALA A 33 9.61 4.64 3.37
CA ALA A 33 8.42 3.86 3.06
C ALA A 33 7.84 3.18 4.31
N ALA A 34 8.69 2.60 5.17
CA ALA A 34 8.26 2.03 6.44
C ALA A 34 7.57 3.06 7.33
N LEU A 35 8.10 4.29 7.41
CA LEU A 35 7.48 5.38 8.17
C LEU A 35 6.13 5.77 7.58
N VAL A 36 6.03 5.91 6.25
CA VAL A 36 4.76 6.21 5.56
C VAL A 36 3.71 5.14 5.86
N VAL A 37 4.08 3.86 5.74
CA VAL A 37 3.19 2.73 6.01
C VAL A 37 2.79 2.66 7.48
N ALA A 38 3.72 2.90 8.41
CA ALA A 38 3.43 2.92 9.84
C ALA A 38 2.42 4.01 10.19
N VAL A 39 2.62 5.23 9.68
CA VAL A 39 1.68 6.33 9.88
C VAL A 39 0.33 6.03 9.24
N ALA A 40 0.31 5.58 7.98
CA ALA A 40 -0.94 5.22 7.29
C ALA A 40 -1.71 4.10 8.00
N SER A 41 -1.00 3.07 8.48
CA SER A 41 -1.58 1.94 9.21
C SER A 41 -2.10 2.37 10.57
N LEU A 42 -1.39 3.27 11.28
CA LEU A 42 -1.84 3.84 12.55
C LEU A 42 -3.15 4.61 12.36
N LEU A 43 -3.20 5.50 11.36
CA LEU A 43 -4.37 6.31 11.05
C LEU A 43 -5.58 5.43 10.65
N ALA A 44 -5.37 4.40 9.83
CA ALA A 44 -6.40 3.44 9.47
C ALA A 44 -6.87 2.61 10.69
N ALA A 45 -5.94 2.16 11.54
CA ALA A 45 -6.26 1.40 12.75
C ALA A 45 -7.03 2.22 13.78
N LEU A 46 -6.75 3.52 13.90
CA LEU A 46 -7.54 4.44 14.74
C LEU A 46 -8.98 4.56 14.22
N GLY A 47 -9.15 4.71 12.90
CA GLY A 47 -10.47 4.72 12.27
C GLY A 47 -11.25 3.42 12.51
N ALA A 48 -10.59 2.26 12.36
CA ALA A 48 -11.20 0.95 12.59
C ALA A 48 -11.49 0.67 14.08
N GLY A 49 -10.57 1.03 14.97
CA GLY A 49 -10.70 0.81 16.41
C GLY A 49 -11.90 1.53 17.01
N LEU A 50 -12.14 2.80 16.60
CA LEU A 50 -13.30 3.58 17.04
C LEU A 50 -14.64 3.00 16.57
N GLY A 51 -14.65 2.21 15.49
CA GLY A 51 -15.84 1.51 14.99
C GLY A 51 -16.00 0.07 15.48
N ALA A 52 -15.05 -0.47 16.26
CA ALA A 52 -15.04 -1.87 16.66
C ALA A 52 -15.70 -2.11 18.04
N PRO A 53 -16.32 -3.29 18.28
CA PRO A 53 -16.86 -3.65 19.60
C PRO A 53 -15.80 -3.70 20.71
N ARG A 54 -14.55 -4.00 20.34
CA ARG A 54 -13.38 -4.00 21.21
C ARG A 54 -12.26 -3.19 20.56
N PHE A 55 -12.12 -1.93 20.98
CA PHE A 55 -11.17 -0.96 20.43
C PHE A 55 -9.75 -1.53 20.29
N LEU A 56 -9.17 -2.10 21.36
CA LEU A 56 -7.79 -2.59 21.36
C LEU A 56 -7.57 -3.78 20.42
N GLY A 57 -8.56 -4.68 20.31
CA GLY A 57 -8.48 -5.84 19.41
C GLY A 57 -8.54 -5.42 17.94
N GLY A 58 -9.50 -4.56 17.59
CA GLY A 58 -9.64 -4.04 16.22
C GLY A 58 -8.45 -3.19 15.80
N PHE A 59 -7.92 -2.37 16.70
CA PHE A 59 -6.74 -1.55 16.46
C PHE A 59 -5.50 -2.40 16.16
N ALA A 60 -5.16 -3.35 17.03
CA ALA A 60 -3.94 -4.14 16.87
C ALA A 60 -3.96 -4.99 15.59
N VAL A 61 -5.11 -5.60 15.29
CA VAL A 61 -5.29 -6.41 14.08
C VAL A 61 -5.15 -5.56 12.82
N GLU A 62 -5.79 -4.38 12.75
CA GLU A 62 -5.74 -3.54 11.56
C GLU A 62 -4.36 -2.89 11.37
N PHE A 63 -3.69 -2.50 12.46
CA PHE A 63 -2.33 -1.97 12.40
C PHE A 63 -1.35 -3.02 11.83
N LEU A 64 -1.37 -4.24 12.37
CA LEU A 64 -0.52 -5.33 11.90
C LEU A 64 -0.86 -5.75 10.47
N ALA A 65 -2.14 -5.81 10.12
CA ALA A 65 -2.57 -6.09 8.76
C ALA A 65 -2.05 -5.02 7.78
N GLY A 66 -2.08 -3.73 8.17
CA GLY A 66 -1.53 -2.59 7.43
C GLY A 66 -0.10 -2.82 6.95
N VAL A 67 0.77 -3.20 7.88
CA VAL A 67 2.20 -3.40 7.60
C VAL A 67 2.44 -4.74 6.90
N LEU A 68 1.87 -5.84 7.42
CA LEU A 68 2.22 -7.19 6.98
C LEU A 68 1.50 -7.58 5.69
N LEU A 69 0.19 -7.34 5.60
CA LEU A 69 -0.61 -7.78 4.46
C LEU A 69 -0.56 -6.73 3.34
N TYR A 70 -0.93 -5.49 3.65
CA TYR A 70 -1.11 -4.47 2.62
C TYR A 70 0.20 -3.92 2.07
N TRP A 71 1.31 -4.03 2.81
CA TRP A 71 2.62 -3.61 2.30
C TRP A 71 3.54 -4.78 1.99
N LEU A 72 3.97 -5.57 2.98
CA LEU A 72 5.01 -6.58 2.77
C LEU A 72 4.53 -7.76 1.92
N LEU A 73 3.37 -8.35 2.24
CA LEU A 73 2.79 -9.45 1.46
C LEU A 73 2.45 -8.99 0.04
N TRP A 74 1.84 -7.81 -0.12
CA TRP A 74 1.56 -7.27 -1.45
C TRP A 74 2.84 -7.11 -2.28
N SER A 75 3.89 -6.54 -1.70
CA SER A 75 5.19 -6.36 -2.36
C SER A 75 5.85 -7.69 -2.72
N ALA A 76 5.75 -8.68 -1.84
CA ALA A 76 6.32 -10.01 -2.06
C ALA A 76 5.65 -10.74 -3.22
N ILE A 77 4.31 -10.78 -3.24
CA ILE A 77 3.56 -11.45 -4.30
C ILE A 77 3.73 -10.70 -5.62
N THR A 78 3.68 -9.37 -5.61
CA THR A 78 3.90 -8.55 -6.79
C THR A 78 5.29 -8.80 -7.39
N MET A 79 6.34 -8.81 -6.56
CA MET A 79 7.69 -9.16 -7.01
C MET A 79 7.74 -10.58 -7.58
N LEU A 80 7.16 -11.56 -6.90
CA LEU A 80 7.16 -12.94 -7.35
C LEU A 80 6.45 -13.10 -8.71
N VAL A 81 5.30 -12.47 -8.89
CA VAL A 81 4.54 -12.52 -10.14
C VAL A 81 5.29 -11.80 -11.25
N GLY A 82 5.80 -10.58 -11.00
CA GLY A 82 6.48 -9.83 -12.04
C GLY A 82 7.83 -10.44 -12.46
N THR A 83 8.56 -11.06 -11.52
CA THR A 83 9.83 -11.76 -11.82
C THR A 83 9.57 -13.10 -12.51
N ARG A 84 8.62 -13.91 -12.04
CA ARG A 84 8.38 -15.27 -12.57
C ARG A 84 7.52 -15.31 -13.82
N ALA A 85 6.49 -14.48 -13.91
CA ALA A 85 5.56 -14.48 -15.04
C ALA A 85 6.00 -13.54 -16.17
N PHE A 86 6.68 -12.44 -15.84
CA PHE A 86 7.01 -11.38 -16.81
C PHE A 86 8.51 -11.09 -16.96
N GLY A 87 9.38 -11.81 -16.25
CA GLY A 87 10.83 -11.72 -16.41
C GLY A 87 11.46 -10.44 -15.85
N SER A 88 10.80 -9.74 -14.93
CA SER A 88 11.41 -8.59 -14.27
C SER A 88 12.60 -9.00 -13.40
N HIS A 89 13.56 -8.10 -13.24
CA HIS A 89 14.74 -8.29 -12.38
C HIS A 89 14.64 -7.54 -11.05
N ALA A 90 13.50 -6.91 -10.75
CA ALA A 90 13.31 -6.13 -9.54
C ALA A 90 13.38 -7.02 -8.28
N THR A 91 14.16 -6.56 -7.31
CA THR A 91 14.28 -7.19 -5.99
C THR A 91 13.09 -6.83 -5.09
N PHE A 92 12.92 -7.57 -4.00
CA PHE A 92 11.86 -7.29 -3.03
C PHE A 92 11.92 -5.85 -2.50
N ALA A 93 13.10 -5.34 -2.17
CA ALA A 93 13.25 -3.99 -1.63
C ALA A 93 12.91 -2.91 -2.67
N GLU A 94 13.26 -3.14 -3.94
CA GLU A 94 12.97 -2.23 -5.05
C GLU A 94 11.48 -2.10 -5.34
N VAL A 95 10.71 -3.18 -5.15
CA VAL A 95 9.24 -3.16 -5.26
C VAL A 95 8.58 -2.62 -3.98
N ALA A 96 9.10 -2.99 -2.81
CA ALA A 96 8.53 -2.61 -1.51
C ALA A 96 8.65 -1.10 -1.24
N ARG A 97 9.73 -0.44 -1.66
CA ARG A 97 9.90 1.01 -1.49
C ARG A 97 8.75 1.81 -2.12
N PRO A 98 8.51 1.76 -3.45
CA PRO A 98 7.44 2.52 -4.09
C PRO A 98 6.04 2.04 -3.68
N LEU A 99 5.82 0.75 -3.44
CA LEU A 99 4.54 0.26 -2.90
C LEU A 99 4.26 0.72 -1.47
N GLY A 100 5.29 0.99 -0.67
CA GLY A 100 5.11 1.57 0.67
C GLY A 100 4.64 3.02 0.61
N TYR A 101 5.15 3.80 -0.34
CA TYR A 101 4.61 5.13 -0.62
C TYR A 101 3.18 5.06 -1.18
N ALA A 102 2.87 4.08 -2.04
CA ALA A 102 1.52 3.86 -2.55
C ALA A 102 0.52 3.52 -1.43
N ASN A 103 0.95 2.76 -0.42
CA ASN A 103 0.18 2.49 0.79
C ASN A 103 -0.12 3.74 1.62
N GLY A 104 0.55 4.87 1.38
CA GLY A 104 0.21 6.16 1.97
C GLY A 104 -1.24 6.59 1.72
N SER A 105 -1.84 6.13 0.61
CA SER A 105 -3.28 6.33 0.33
C SER A 105 -4.21 5.76 1.41
N ARG A 106 -3.78 4.72 2.14
CA ARG A 106 -4.53 4.16 3.28
C ARG A 106 -4.63 5.11 4.47
N ALA A 107 -3.76 6.13 4.56
CA ALA A 107 -3.89 7.18 5.58
C ALA A 107 -5.25 7.89 5.50
N LEU A 108 -5.89 7.91 4.32
CA LEU A 108 -7.26 8.40 4.14
C LEU A 108 -8.30 7.62 4.96
N GLY A 109 -7.96 6.42 5.45
CA GLY A 109 -8.81 5.64 6.36
C GLY A 109 -9.12 6.34 7.69
N ILE A 110 -8.37 7.39 8.08
CA ILE A 110 -8.77 8.21 9.24
C ILE A 110 -10.06 8.99 8.98
N LEU A 111 -10.36 9.35 7.74
CA LEU A 111 -11.57 10.09 7.39
C LEU A 111 -12.85 9.27 7.65
N SER A 112 -12.72 7.96 7.85
CA SER A 112 -13.80 7.09 8.33
C SER A 112 -14.36 7.52 9.69
N ILE A 113 -13.62 8.30 10.48
CA ILE A 113 -14.07 8.86 11.76
C ILE A 113 -15.14 9.95 11.56
N VAL A 114 -15.12 10.68 10.44
CA VAL A 114 -15.94 11.90 10.25
C VAL A 114 -17.40 11.58 9.88
N GLY A 115 -17.73 10.33 9.54
CA GLY A 115 -19.14 9.97 9.41
C GLY A 115 -19.42 8.50 9.13
N CYS A 116 -20.34 7.91 9.90
CA CYS A 116 -20.86 6.55 9.69
C CYS A 116 -21.41 6.30 8.27
N ILE A 117 -21.83 7.35 7.55
CA ILE A 117 -22.39 7.24 6.19
C ILE A 117 -21.29 7.32 5.12
N PHE A 118 -20.27 8.14 5.33
CA PHE A 118 -19.17 8.32 4.37
C PHE A 118 -17.99 7.37 4.59
N GLY A 119 -17.89 6.75 5.76
CA GLY A 119 -16.80 5.83 6.11
C GLY A 119 -16.60 4.69 5.11
N PRO A 120 -17.64 3.95 4.70
CA PRO A 120 -17.51 2.89 3.71
C PRO A 120 -17.11 3.40 2.31
N LEU A 121 -17.66 4.54 1.88
CA LEU A 121 -17.36 5.14 0.57
C LEU A 121 -15.93 5.67 0.50
N VAL A 122 -15.45 6.31 1.57
CA VAL A 122 -14.07 6.81 1.64
C VAL A 122 -13.08 5.64 1.75
N GLY A 123 -13.43 4.58 2.48
CA GLY A 123 -12.65 3.35 2.50
C GLY A 123 -12.53 2.71 1.11
N LEU A 124 -13.63 2.64 0.37
CA LEU A 124 -13.64 2.15 -1.01
C LEU A 124 -12.79 3.03 -1.94
N ALA A 125 -12.92 4.35 -1.85
CA ALA A 125 -12.14 5.29 -2.66
C ALA A 125 -10.64 5.18 -2.36
N ALA A 126 -10.24 5.10 -1.08
CA ALA A 126 -8.86 4.90 -0.68
C ALA A 126 -8.29 3.57 -1.19
N TRP A 127 -9.13 2.53 -1.22
CA TRP A 127 -8.75 1.21 -1.69
C TRP A 127 -8.56 1.15 -3.21
N VAL A 128 -9.47 1.77 -3.98
CA VAL A 128 -9.32 1.91 -5.44
C VAL A 128 -8.11 2.77 -5.78
N LEU A 129 -7.92 3.88 -5.06
CA LEU A 129 -6.77 4.76 -5.25
C LEU A 129 -5.45 4.03 -4.96
N SER A 130 -5.41 3.21 -3.90
CA SER A 130 -4.26 2.37 -3.59
C SER A 130 -3.91 1.43 -4.73
N LEU A 131 -4.90 0.82 -5.39
CA LEU A 131 -4.68 -0.06 -6.54
C LEU A 131 -4.16 0.72 -7.74
N VAL A 132 -4.74 1.87 -8.08
CA VAL A 132 -4.28 2.71 -9.21
C VAL A 132 -2.83 3.15 -9.00
N ILE A 133 -2.51 3.68 -7.81
CA ILE A 133 -1.14 4.10 -7.48
C ILE A 133 -0.21 2.88 -7.44
N GLY A 134 -0.68 1.75 -6.93
CA GLY A 134 0.06 0.49 -6.91
C GLY A 134 0.42 -0.01 -8.31
N VAL A 135 -0.50 0.02 -9.26
CA VAL A 135 -0.22 -0.36 -10.66
C VAL A 135 0.87 0.51 -11.26
N ILE A 136 0.82 1.83 -11.05
CA ILE A 136 1.83 2.77 -11.55
C ILE A 136 3.18 2.50 -10.88
N ALA A 137 3.18 2.32 -9.56
CA ALA A 137 4.38 1.99 -8.80
C ALA A 137 5.04 0.70 -9.29
N VAL A 138 4.25 -0.35 -9.57
CA VAL A 138 4.74 -1.65 -10.08
C VAL A 138 5.26 -1.52 -11.49
N ARG A 139 4.54 -0.81 -12.36
CA ARG A 139 4.96 -0.56 -13.75
C ARG A 139 6.34 0.08 -13.78
N GLU A 140 6.55 1.11 -12.98
CA GLU A 140 7.81 1.85 -12.94
C GLU A 140 8.91 1.09 -12.18
N ALA A 141 8.58 0.41 -11.08
CA ALA A 141 9.57 -0.31 -10.27
C ALA A 141 10.09 -1.59 -10.94
N MET A 142 9.23 -2.25 -11.70
CA MET A 142 9.54 -3.54 -12.34
C MET A 142 9.84 -3.39 -13.84
N GLU A 143 9.79 -2.16 -14.35
CA GLU A 143 9.98 -1.81 -15.76
C GLU A 143 9.07 -2.61 -16.71
N LEU A 144 7.83 -2.85 -16.27
CA LEU A 144 6.85 -3.65 -16.99
C LEU A 144 6.02 -2.78 -17.97
N THR A 145 5.42 -3.42 -18.97
CA THR A 145 4.37 -2.76 -19.76
C THR A 145 3.12 -2.55 -18.89
N THR A 146 2.27 -1.60 -19.25
CA THR A 146 1.08 -1.25 -18.47
C THR A 146 0.16 -2.45 -18.25
N GLU A 147 -0.02 -3.30 -19.26
CA GLU A 147 -0.86 -4.50 -19.18
C GLU A 147 -0.30 -5.51 -18.18
N ARG A 148 1.02 -5.75 -18.24
CA ARG A 148 1.71 -6.68 -17.33
C ARG A 148 1.73 -6.15 -15.91
N ALA A 149 1.91 -4.84 -15.72
CA ALA A 149 1.87 -4.19 -14.42
C ALA A 149 0.48 -4.29 -13.77
N ILE A 150 -0.59 -4.09 -14.56
CA ILE A 150 -1.97 -4.26 -14.09
C ILE A 150 -2.17 -5.70 -13.58
N VAL A 151 -1.82 -6.70 -14.38
CA VAL A 151 -1.96 -8.11 -13.99
C VAL A 151 -1.15 -8.41 -12.73
N THR A 152 0.10 -7.96 -12.67
CA THR A 152 1.00 -8.20 -11.54
C THR A 152 0.47 -7.61 -10.24
N ALA A 153 0.10 -6.32 -10.27
CA ALA A 153 -0.43 -5.62 -9.10
C ALA A 153 -1.77 -6.21 -8.66
N MET A 154 -2.63 -6.59 -9.61
CA MET A 154 -3.95 -7.17 -9.34
C MET A 154 -3.85 -8.55 -8.70
N VAL A 155 -2.93 -9.42 -9.17
CA VAL A 155 -2.69 -10.72 -8.53
C VAL A 155 -2.22 -10.53 -7.09
N GLY A 156 -1.25 -9.64 -6.87
CA GLY A 156 -0.77 -9.31 -5.53
C GLY A 156 -1.89 -8.82 -4.61
N TRP A 157 -2.75 -7.95 -5.14
CA TRP A 157 -3.87 -7.40 -4.39
C TRP A 157 -4.94 -8.44 -4.06
N VAL A 158 -5.29 -9.33 -5.00
CA VAL A 158 -6.26 -10.42 -4.75
C VAL A 158 -5.78 -11.32 -3.62
N VAL A 159 -4.49 -11.66 -3.60
CA VAL A 159 -3.90 -12.47 -2.51
C VAL A 159 -4.03 -11.76 -1.16
N VAL A 160 -3.79 -10.45 -1.11
CA VAL A 160 -3.96 -9.65 0.11
C VAL A 160 -5.42 -9.61 0.57
N VAL A 161 -6.37 -9.48 -0.36
CA VAL A 161 -7.81 -9.51 -0.04
C VAL A 161 -8.21 -10.86 0.54
N LEU A 162 -7.77 -11.97 -0.08
CA LEU A 162 -8.04 -13.31 0.44
C LEU A 162 -7.42 -13.50 1.83
N ALA A 163 -6.18 -13.07 2.04
CA ALA A 163 -5.53 -13.12 3.34
C ALA A 163 -6.29 -12.30 4.40
N ARG A 164 -6.82 -11.13 4.02
CA ARG A 164 -7.61 -10.28 4.92
C ARG A 164 -8.94 -10.92 5.30
N ILE A 165 -9.62 -11.56 4.34
CA ILE A 165 -10.87 -12.29 4.58
C ILE A 165 -10.62 -13.46 5.53
N LEU A 166 -9.58 -14.25 5.29
CA LEU A 166 -9.22 -15.37 6.17
C LEU A 166 -8.92 -14.88 7.60
N LEU A 167 -8.18 -13.79 7.74
CA LEU A 167 -7.92 -13.17 9.04
C LEU A 167 -9.21 -12.68 9.71
N ALA A 168 -10.16 -12.13 8.95
CA ALA A 168 -11.43 -11.65 9.48
C ALA A 168 -12.37 -12.79 9.92
N VAL A 169 -12.30 -13.96 9.28
CA VAL A 169 -13.09 -15.15 9.64
C VAL A 169 -12.49 -15.90 10.83
N ALA A 170 -11.17 -15.81 11.02
CA ALA A 170 -10.46 -16.49 12.11
C ALA A 170 -10.55 -15.78 13.48
N LEU A 171 -11.07 -14.54 13.53
CA LEU A 171 -11.17 -13.67 14.71
C LEU A 171 -12.62 -13.52 15.17
#